data_AF-A0A2T9YNM8-F1
#
_entry.id   AF-A0A2T9YNM8-F1
#
_cell.length_a   1.000
_cell.length_b   1.000
_cell.length_c   1.000
_cell.angle_alpha   90.00
_cell.angle_beta   90.00
_cell.angle_gamma   90.00
#
_symmetry.space_group_name_H-M   'P 1'
#
loop_
_entity.id
_entity.type
_entity.pdbx_description
1 polymer ?
#
loop_
_entity_poly.entity_id
_entity_poly.type
_entity_poly.pdbx_seq_one_letter_code
_entity_poly.pdbx_strand_id
1 'polypeptide(L)'
;MLFFQVYLICICISIVGELINYKLLYSTSKYNSLKKNIIVAKKKLELEEADSSSNVTKQKRKIAQVKAQLELYAKESSTIQLRALLISSVLQFFFMYIIGSVYENRVIAKLPFTPMYFFQGFTHRGLEGEDFTQCSALFVFILNSMSAKPIIDNLFGFSLPKVSTGRPEWVTNPEGFVNKFLSK
;
A
#
# COMPACT_ATOMS: atom_id res chain seq x y z
N MET A 1 19.47 7.30 24.98
CA MET A 1 18.62 8.51 24.73
C MET A 1 18.52 8.84 23.24
N LEU A 2 19.60 8.77 22.46
CA LEU A 2 19.61 9.04 21.01
C LEU A 2 18.60 8.20 20.20
N PHE A 3 18.45 6.91 20.52
CA PHE A 3 17.44 6.05 19.87
C PHE A 3 16.02 6.62 19.95
N PHE A 4 15.57 7.03 21.15
CA PHE A 4 14.24 7.58 21.33
C PHE A 4 14.05 8.90 20.58
N GLN A 5 15.07 9.75 20.54
CA GLN A 5 15.02 11.01 19.79
C GLN A 5 14.88 10.76 18.28
N VAL A 6 15.69 9.87 17.73
CA VAL A 6 15.65 9.51 16.30
C VAL A 6 14.33 8.83 15.96
N TYR A 7 13.84 7.96 16.84
CA TYR A 7 12.56 7.30 16.66
C TYR A 7 11.38 8.28 16.65
N LEU A 8 11.35 9.24 17.57
CA LEU A 8 10.34 10.32 17.57
C LEU A 8 10.40 11.16 16.29
N ILE A 9 11.60 11.52 15.83
CA ILE A 9 11.80 12.24 14.55
C ILE A 9 11.25 11.41 13.38
N CYS A 10 11.51 10.10 13.35
CA CYS A 10 11.00 9.20 12.31
C CYS A 10 9.47 9.14 12.30
N ILE A 11 8.83 9.09 13.48
CA ILE A 11 7.36 9.14 13.59
C ILE A 11 6.83 10.47 13.04
N CYS A 12 7.43 11.60 13.44
CA CYS A 12 7.05 12.92 12.94
C CYS A 12 7.18 13.01 11.41
N ILE A 13 8.28 12.49 10.85
CA ILE A 13 8.50 12.42 9.40
C ILE A 13 7.43 11.56 8.72
N SER A 14 7.06 10.41 9.28
CA SER A 14 6.00 9.56 8.73
C SER A 14 4.63 10.24 8.73
N ILE A 15 4.28 10.97 9.80
CA ILE A 15 3.04 11.75 9.87
C ILE A 15 3.05 12.86 8.81
N VAL A 16 4.14 13.63 8.72
CA VAL A 16 4.28 14.70 7.72
C VAL A 16 4.22 14.14 6.29
N GLY A 17 4.89 13.01 6.05
CA GLY A 17 4.86 12.33 4.76
C GLY A 17 3.45 11.91 4.35
N GLU A 18 2.67 11.40 5.31
CA GLU A 18 1.29 11.03 5.05
C GLU A 18 0.37 12.23 4.87
N LEU A 19 0.60 13.33 5.59
CA LEU A 19 -0.14 14.59 5.37
C LEU A 19 0.12 15.20 3.99
N ILE A 20 1.38 15.15 3.52
CA ILE A 20 1.74 15.61 2.17
C ILE A 20 1.07 14.72 1.13
N ASN A 21 1.14 13.39 1.28
CA ASN A 21 0.47 12.43 0.41
C ASN A 21 -1.05 12.67 0.40
N TYR A 22 -1.68 12.85 1.56
CA TYR A 22 -3.09 13.15 1.68
C TYR A 22 -3.47 14.44 0.96
N LYS A 23 -2.71 15.52 1.17
CA LYS A 23 -2.99 16.81 0.52
C LYS A 23 -2.90 16.68 -1.00
N LEU A 24 -1.89 15.98 -1.51
CA LEU A 24 -1.65 15.82 -2.94
C LEU A 24 -2.66 14.86 -3.61
N LEU A 25 -3.09 13.82 -2.88
CA LEU A 25 -4.08 12.85 -3.33
C LEU A 25 -5.51 13.41 -3.26
N TYR A 26 -5.89 14.00 -2.13
CA TYR A 26 -7.24 14.53 -1.89
C TYR A 26 -7.50 15.85 -2.62
N SER A 27 -6.47 16.66 -2.93
CA SER A 27 -6.66 17.84 -3.80
C SER A 27 -7.00 17.45 -5.24
N THR A 28 -6.81 16.19 -5.62
CA THR A 28 -7.17 15.71 -6.95
C THR A 28 -8.68 15.42 -6.98
N SER A 29 -9.47 16.30 -7.60
CA SER A 29 -10.92 16.11 -7.83
C SER A 29 -11.27 14.73 -8.43
N LYS A 30 -10.37 14.17 -9.25
CA LYS A 30 -10.50 12.82 -9.83
C LYS A 30 -10.59 11.72 -8.77
N TYR A 31 -9.84 11.82 -7.66
CA TYR A 31 -9.87 10.83 -6.58
C TYR A 31 -11.25 10.78 -5.90
N ASN A 32 -11.80 11.94 -5.57
CA ASN A 32 -13.10 12.03 -4.90
C ASN A 32 -14.26 11.56 -5.78
N SER A 33 -14.25 11.92 -7.06
CA SER A 33 -15.24 11.45 -8.03
C SER A 33 -15.16 9.94 -8.24
N LEU A 34 -13.93 9.39 -8.36
CA LEU A 34 -13.74 7.95 -8.53
C LEU A 34 -14.15 7.15 -7.28
N LYS A 35 -13.80 7.64 -6.07
CA LYS A 35 -14.23 7.02 -4.81
C LYS A 35 -15.75 6.95 -4.71
N LYS A 36 -16.45 8.04 -5.03
CA LYS A 36 -17.93 8.07 -5.06
C LYS A 36 -18.49 7.08 -6.08
N ASN A 37 -17.96 7.07 -7.30
CA ASN A 37 -18.41 6.16 -8.37
C ASN A 37 -18.23 4.69 -7.99
N ILE A 38 -17.10 4.32 -7.38
CA ILE A 38 -16.84 2.95 -6.91
C ILE A 38 -17.83 2.55 -5.81
N ILE A 39 -18.12 3.42 -4.84
CA ILE A 39 -19.08 3.12 -3.76
C ILE A 39 -20.49 2.92 -4.33
N VAL A 40 -20.92 3.80 -5.24
CA VAL A 40 -22.24 3.70 -5.89
C VAL A 40 -22.33 2.43 -6.75
N ALA A 41 -21.28 2.12 -7.53
CA ALA A 41 -21.24 0.92 -8.36
C ALA A 41 -21.26 -0.37 -7.53
N LYS A 42 -20.49 -0.43 -6.42
CA LYS A 42 -20.52 -1.57 -5.49
C LYS A 42 -21.90 -1.75 -4.86
N LYS A 43 -22.53 -0.68 -4.38
CA LYS A 43 -23.87 -0.75 -3.79
C LYS A 43 -24.92 -1.21 -4.81
N LYS A 44 -24.83 -0.76 -6.07
CA LYS A 44 -25.71 -1.24 -7.15
C LYS A 44 -25.52 -2.73 -7.44
N LEU A 45 -24.27 -3.20 -7.42
CA LEU A 45 -23.96 -4.62 -7.61
C LEU A 45 -24.56 -5.48 -6.49
N GLU A 46 -24.40 -5.08 -5.23
CA GLU A 46 -24.96 -5.81 -4.08
C GLU A 46 -26.49 -5.87 -4.12
N LEU A 47 -27.16 -4.78 -4.52
CA LEU A 47 -28.61 -4.74 -4.68
C LEU A 47 -29.08 -5.64 -5.84
N GLU A 48 -28.39 -5.63 -6.98
CA GLU A 48 -28.71 -6.49 -8.12
C GLU A 48 -28.41 -7.97 -7.86
N GLU A 49 -27.46 -8.31 -6.98
CA GLU A 49 -27.18 -9.69 -6.55
C GLU A 49 -28.19 -10.18 -5.49
N ALA A 50 -28.76 -9.28 -4.67
CA ALA A 50 -29.79 -9.62 -3.67
C ALA A 50 -31.20 -9.79 -4.27
N ASP A 51 -31.52 -9.09 -5.36
CA ASP A 51 -32.83 -9.18 -6.02
C ASP A 51 -33.03 -10.56 -6.69
N SER A 52 -33.82 -11.45 -6.09
CA SER A 52 -34.21 -12.75 -6.67
C SER A 52 -35.35 -12.60 -7.70
N SER A 53 -35.15 -11.78 -8.73
CA SER A 53 -36.15 -11.49 -9.77
C SER A 53 -36.29 -12.65 -10.77
N SER A 54 -37.53 -12.94 -11.19
CA SER A 54 -37.96 -14.07 -12.04
C SER A 54 -37.30 -14.18 -13.43
N ASN A 55 -36.52 -13.20 -13.87
CA ASN A 55 -35.84 -13.16 -15.17
C ASN A 55 -34.30 -13.24 -15.03
N VAL A 56 -33.82 -14.43 -14.66
CA VAL A 56 -32.40 -14.76 -14.44
C VAL A 56 -31.48 -14.30 -15.58
N THR A 57 -31.92 -14.40 -16.84
CA THR A 57 -31.11 -14.04 -18.02
C THR A 57 -30.89 -12.53 -18.16
N LYS A 58 -31.91 -11.69 -17.86
CA LYS A 58 -31.77 -10.22 -17.92
C LYS A 58 -30.93 -9.70 -16.75
N GLN A 59 -31.08 -10.30 -15.57
CA GLN A 59 -30.30 -9.96 -14.38
C GLN A 59 -28.81 -10.28 -14.58
N LYS A 60 -28.47 -11.47 -15.09
CA LYS A 60 -27.09 -11.84 -15.43
C LYS A 60 -26.41 -10.85 -16.37
N ARG A 61 -27.13 -10.32 -17.37
CA ARG A 61 -26.60 -9.29 -18.29
C ARG A 61 -26.33 -7.95 -17.59
N LYS A 62 -27.22 -7.51 -16.69
CA LYS A 62 -27.01 -6.27 -15.92
C LYS A 62 -25.84 -6.40 -14.94
N ILE A 63 -25.76 -7.52 -14.20
CA ILE A 63 -24.63 -7.82 -13.31
C ILE A 63 -23.32 -7.84 -14.09
N ALA A 64 -23.28 -8.45 -15.29
CA ALA A 64 -22.09 -8.44 -16.13
C ALA A 64 -21.67 -7.03 -16.58
N GLN A 65 -22.64 -6.16 -16.91
CA GLN A 65 -22.36 -4.76 -17.27
C GLN A 65 -21.83 -3.96 -16.06
N VAL A 66 -22.42 -4.13 -14.87
CA VAL A 66 -21.96 -3.46 -13.64
C VAL A 66 -20.57 -3.97 -13.25
N LYS A 67 -20.28 -5.26 -13.40
CA LYS A 67 -18.94 -5.84 -13.19
C LYS A 67 -17.91 -5.25 -14.16
N ALA A 68 -18.25 -5.13 -15.45
CA ALA A 68 -17.36 -4.50 -16.43
C ALA A 68 -17.07 -3.03 -16.09
N GLN A 69 -18.08 -2.26 -15.65
CA GLN A 69 -17.87 -0.89 -15.17
C GLN A 69 -16.99 -0.83 -13.92
N LEU A 70 -17.19 -1.77 -12.99
CA LEU A 70 -16.38 -1.85 -11.77
C LEU A 70 -14.91 -2.18 -12.08
N GLU A 71 -14.64 -3.05 -13.06
CA GLU A 71 -13.28 -3.36 -13.52
C GLU A 71 -12.60 -2.15 -14.17
N LEU A 72 -13.34 -1.34 -14.94
CA LEU A 72 -12.81 -0.08 -15.50
C LEU A 72 -12.43 0.89 -14.37
N TYR A 73 -13.31 1.09 -13.38
CA TYR A 73 -13.01 1.92 -12.22
C TYR A 73 -11.87 1.34 -11.36
N ALA A 74 -11.73 0.01 -11.28
CA ALA A 74 -10.59 -0.64 -10.62
C ALA A 74 -9.28 -0.28 -11.31
N LYS A 75 -9.24 -0.34 -12.64
CA LYS A 75 -8.06 0.00 -13.45
C LYS A 75 -7.67 1.48 -13.31
N GLU A 76 -8.65 2.37 -13.32
CA GLU A 76 -8.44 3.80 -13.05
C GLU A 76 -7.92 4.03 -11.61
N SER A 77 -8.49 3.32 -10.64
CA SER A 77 -8.07 3.38 -9.23
C SER A 77 -6.62 2.92 -9.06
N SER A 78 -6.23 1.81 -9.68
CA SER A 78 -4.85 1.31 -9.65
C SER A 78 -3.86 2.30 -10.26
N THR A 79 -4.25 3.02 -11.31
CA THR A 79 -3.39 4.05 -11.93
C THR A 79 -3.17 5.23 -10.98
N ILE A 80 -4.22 5.68 -10.28
CA ILE A 80 -4.10 6.73 -9.26
C ILE A 80 -3.26 6.25 -8.07
N GLN A 81 -3.47 5.01 -7.60
CA GLN A 81 -2.68 4.41 -6.53
C GLN A 81 -1.21 4.29 -6.92
N LEU A 82 -0.90 3.85 -8.13
CA LEU A 82 0.48 3.74 -8.61
C LEU A 82 1.17 5.11 -8.64
N ARG A 83 0.49 6.15 -9.12
CA ARG A 83 1.03 7.52 -9.08
C ARG A 83 1.28 7.99 -7.65
N ALA A 84 0.37 7.71 -6.72
CA ALA A 84 0.54 8.03 -5.31
C ALA A 84 1.71 7.28 -4.68
N LEU A 85 1.88 6.00 -5.01
CA LEU A 85 3.01 5.18 -4.56
C LEU A 85 4.34 5.71 -5.09
N LEU A 86 4.41 6.17 -6.34
CA LEU A 86 5.61 6.78 -6.90
C LEU A 86 5.98 8.08 -6.17
N ILE A 87 5.01 8.96 -5.93
CA ILE A 87 5.24 10.23 -5.22
C ILE A 87 5.68 9.97 -3.77
N SER A 88 4.99 9.07 -3.08
CA SER A 88 5.35 8.63 -1.73
C SER A 88 6.75 8.02 -1.68
N SER A 89 7.15 7.25 -2.71
CA SER A 89 8.50 6.67 -2.80
C SER A 89 9.57 7.74 -2.99
N VAL A 90 9.34 8.72 -3.86
CA VAL A 90 10.27 9.85 -4.05
C VAL A 90 10.48 10.60 -2.73
N LEU A 91 9.39 10.87 -2.00
CA LEU A 91 9.45 11.52 -0.70
C LEU A 91 10.21 10.67 0.33
N GLN A 92 9.99 9.35 0.31
CA GLN A 92 10.69 8.39 1.16
C GLN A 92 12.20 8.40 0.91
N PHE A 93 12.63 8.39 -0.34
CA PHE A 93 14.05 8.47 -0.71
C PHE A 93 14.67 9.80 -0.32
N PHE A 94 13.93 10.90 -0.45
CA PHE A 94 14.38 12.22 0.00
C PHE A 94 14.65 12.25 1.51
N PHE A 95 13.72 11.75 2.34
CA PHE A 95 13.94 11.66 3.78
C PHE A 95 15.05 10.66 4.16
N MET A 96 15.16 9.54 3.43
CA MET A 96 16.25 8.59 3.61
C MET A 96 17.61 9.26 3.40
N TYR A 97 17.74 10.11 2.37
CA TYR A 97 18.96 10.87 2.10
C TYR A 97 19.31 11.83 3.24
N ILE A 98 18.33 12.59 3.74
CA ILE A 98 18.53 13.54 4.86
C ILE A 98 18.96 12.80 6.14
N ILE A 99 18.27 11.72 6.50
CA ILE A 99 18.61 10.96 7.71
C ILE A 99 20.00 10.31 7.56
N GLY A 100 20.32 9.83 6.36
CA GLY A 100 21.62 9.25 6.05
C GLY A 100 22.77 10.24 6.21
N SER A 101 22.60 11.48 5.75
CA SER A 101 23.65 12.51 5.86
C SER A 101 23.75 13.11 7.26
N VAL A 102 22.64 13.27 7.99
CA VAL A 102 22.64 13.87 9.33
C VAL A 102 23.22 12.92 10.39
N TYR A 103 23.01 11.61 10.24
CA TYR A 103 23.40 10.59 11.22
C TYR A 103 24.48 9.63 10.70
N GLU A 104 25.32 10.09 9.78
CA GLU A 104 26.46 9.31 9.27
C GLU A 104 27.42 8.93 10.41
N ASN A 105 27.89 7.69 10.41
CA ASN A 105 28.83 7.14 11.41
C ASN A 105 28.37 7.24 12.87
N ARG A 106 27.07 7.40 13.12
CA ARG A 106 26.48 7.48 14.47
C ARG A 106 25.76 6.18 14.82
N VAL A 107 26.28 5.46 15.80
CA VAL A 107 25.60 4.28 16.37
C VAL A 107 24.41 4.71 17.21
N ILE A 108 23.22 4.23 16.87
CA ILE A 108 21.97 4.66 17.53
C ILE A 108 21.49 3.64 18.56
N ALA A 109 21.58 2.37 18.21
CA ALA A 109 21.19 1.28 19.10
C ALA A 109 22.14 0.09 18.90
N LYS A 110 22.23 -0.74 19.93
CA LYS A 110 22.82 -2.08 19.84
C LYS A 110 21.69 -3.09 19.95
N LEU A 111 21.63 -4.00 18.98
CA LEU A 111 20.71 -5.12 18.96
C LEU A 111 21.24 -6.21 19.90
N PRO A 112 20.36 -6.93 20.61
CA PRO A 112 20.76 -8.04 21.47
C PRO A 112 21.15 -9.31 20.69
N PHE A 113 21.07 -9.27 19.36
CA PHE A 113 21.43 -10.36 18.45
C PHE A 113 22.19 -9.79 17.25
N THR A 114 23.04 -10.62 16.64
CA THR A 114 23.67 -10.33 15.35
C THR A 114 22.67 -10.62 14.22
N PRO A 115 22.30 -9.64 13.38
CA PRO A 115 21.40 -9.87 12.25
C PRO A 115 21.94 -10.95 11.30
N MET A 116 21.05 -11.68 10.62
CA MET A 116 21.44 -12.61 9.54
C MET A 116 22.19 -11.86 8.44
N TYR A 117 23.16 -12.51 7.79
CA TYR A 117 24.06 -11.91 6.80
C TYR A 117 23.36 -11.06 5.73
N PHE A 118 22.20 -11.50 5.25
CA PHE A 118 21.39 -10.76 4.27
C PHE A 118 20.89 -9.39 4.77
N PHE A 119 20.59 -9.25 6.07
CA PHE A 119 20.08 -8.02 6.67
C PHE A 119 21.17 -7.12 7.27
N GLN A 120 22.39 -7.63 7.44
CA GLN A 120 23.52 -6.86 7.99
C GLN A 120 23.81 -5.61 7.16
N GLY A 121 23.68 -5.70 5.83
CA GLY A 121 23.82 -4.55 4.93
C GLY A 121 22.77 -3.45 5.15
N PHE A 122 21.60 -3.78 5.70
CA PHE A 122 20.56 -2.79 6.03
C PHE A 122 20.74 -2.22 7.44
N THR A 123 21.11 -3.04 8.42
CA THR A 123 21.29 -2.62 9.82
C THR A 123 22.53 -1.77 10.02
N HIS A 124 23.62 -2.10 9.30
CA HIS A 124 24.93 -1.46 9.43
C HIS A 124 25.21 -0.39 8.36
N ARG A 125 24.22 -0.06 7.53
CA ARG A 125 24.39 0.92 6.45
C ARG A 125 24.75 2.30 7.01
N GLY A 126 25.90 2.84 6.59
CA GLY A 126 26.38 4.16 7.02
C GLY A 126 27.04 4.18 8.39
N LEU A 127 27.43 3.01 8.93
CA LEU A 127 28.25 2.88 10.13
C LEU A 127 29.63 2.33 9.78
N GLU A 128 30.66 2.92 10.38
CA GLU A 128 32.03 2.42 10.38
C GLU A 128 32.23 1.46 11.55
N GLY A 129 32.76 0.25 11.27
CA GLY A 129 33.04 -0.77 12.28
C GLY A 129 32.70 -2.19 11.81
N GLU A 130 33.21 -3.18 12.53
CA GLU A 130 32.92 -4.61 12.30
C GLU A 130 31.92 -5.19 13.32
N ASP A 131 31.35 -4.34 14.18
CA ASP A 131 30.37 -4.76 15.19
C ASP A 131 28.95 -4.74 14.60
N PHE A 132 28.57 -5.85 13.96
CA PHE A 132 27.24 -6.02 13.32
C PHE A 132 26.06 -6.02 14.30
N THR A 133 26.28 -5.95 15.62
CA THR A 133 25.20 -5.72 16.59
C THR A 133 24.72 -4.27 16.56
N GLN A 134 25.49 -3.37 15.95
CA GLN A 134 25.18 -1.94 15.89
C GLN A 134 24.17 -1.62 14.79
N CYS A 135 23.30 -0.66 15.09
CA CYS A 135 22.19 -0.26 14.24
C CYS A 135 22.29 1.23 13.87
N SER A 136 22.12 1.52 12.58
CA SER A 136 22.13 2.87 12.01
C SER A 136 20.76 3.56 12.07
N ALA A 137 20.74 4.87 11.83
CA ALA A 137 19.51 5.67 11.74
C ALA A 137 18.60 5.27 10.60
N LEU A 138 19.22 4.89 9.48
CA LEU A 138 18.51 4.46 8.28
C LEU A 138 17.70 3.20 8.55
N PHE A 139 18.25 2.26 9.33
CA PHE A 139 17.51 1.05 9.69
C PHE A 139 16.27 1.36 10.53
N VAL A 140 16.39 2.23 11.54
CA VAL A 140 15.25 2.66 12.35
C VAL A 140 14.18 3.36 11.49
N PHE A 141 14.59 4.20 10.55
CA PHE A 141 13.69 4.85 9.61
C PHE A 141 12.95 3.87 8.70
N ILE A 142 13.66 2.88 8.14
CA ILE A 142 13.06 1.84 7.28
C ILE A 142 12.08 1.00 8.08
N LEU A 143 12.45 0.54 9.28
CA LEU A 143 11.56 -0.22 10.16
C LEU A 143 10.29 0.57 10.51
N ASN A 144 10.45 1.85 10.84
CA ASN A 144 9.34 2.74 11.11
C ASN A 144 8.45 2.91 9.87
N SER A 145 9.02 3.07 8.69
CA SER A 145 8.24 3.17 7.46
C SER A 145 7.47 1.89 7.12
N MET A 146 8.01 0.72 7.43
CA MET A 146 7.31 -0.55 7.18
C MET A 146 6.22 -0.83 8.22
N SER A 147 6.41 -0.37 9.46
CA SER A 147 5.51 -0.69 10.58
C SER A 147 4.47 0.40 10.84
N ALA A 148 4.90 1.66 10.95
CA ALA A 148 4.03 2.78 11.32
C ALA A 148 3.18 3.27 10.15
N LYS A 149 3.73 3.30 8.94
CA LYS A 149 3.02 3.83 7.77
C LYS A 149 1.69 3.09 7.50
N PRO A 150 1.62 1.75 7.41
CA PRO A 150 0.34 1.07 7.19
C PRO A 150 -0.69 1.30 8.30
N ILE A 151 -0.21 1.47 9.55
CA ILE A 151 -1.08 1.75 10.71
C ILE A 151 -1.69 3.14 10.57
N ILE A 152 -0.88 4.14 10.20
CA ILE A 152 -1.32 5.51 9.94
C ILE A 152 -2.31 5.52 8.76
N ASP A 153 -1.98 4.88 7.65
CA ASP A 153 -2.84 4.81 6.46
C ASP A 153 -4.20 4.19 6.77
N ASN A 154 -4.23 3.17 7.62
CA ASN A 154 -5.45 2.50 8.07
C ASN A 154 -6.25 3.37 9.06
N LEU A 155 -5.57 4.04 9.99
CA LEU A 155 -6.20 4.93 10.98
C LEU A 155 -6.92 6.10 10.30
N PHE A 156 -6.32 6.66 9.25
CA PHE A 156 -6.89 7.80 8.53
C PHE A 156 -7.85 7.42 7.38
N GLY A 157 -7.93 6.14 7.01
CA GLY A 157 -8.89 5.66 6.00
C GLY A 157 -8.69 6.28 4.61
N PHE A 158 -7.46 6.69 4.27
CA PHE A 158 -7.11 7.34 3.00
C PHE A 158 -6.98 6.37 1.82
N SER A 159 -7.08 5.07 2.09
CA SER A 159 -7.06 4.05 1.03
C SER A 159 -8.32 4.13 0.17
N LEU A 160 -8.16 4.12 -1.15
CA LEU A 160 -9.26 3.81 -2.05
C LEU A 160 -9.82 2.44 -1.66
N PRO A 161 -11.14 2.25 -1.67
CA PRO A 161 -11.72 0.95 -1.40
C PRO A 161 -11.07 -0.05 -2.34
N LYS A 162 -10.43 -1.07 -1.78
CA LYS A 162 -9.86 -2.16 -2.57
C LYS A 162 -10.99 -2.69 -3.44
N VAL A 163 -10.92 -2.41 -4.73
CA VAL A 163 -11.78 -3.08 -5.69
C VAL A 163 -11.19 -4.47 -5.74
N SER A 164 -11.90 -5.45 -5.19
CA SER A 164 -11.52 -6.84 -5.36
C SER A 164 -11.49 -7.06 -6.85
N THR A 165 -10.29 -7.06 -7.45
CA THR A 165 -10.05 -7.66 -8.74
C THR A 165 -10.73 -9.01 -8.68
N GLY A 166 -11.63 -9.31 -9.62
CA GLY A 166 -12.43 -10.53 -9.61
C GLY A 166 -11.53 -11.70 -9.21
N ARG A 167 -11.98 -12.49 -8.22
CA ARG A 167 -11.20 -13.65 -7.77
C ARG A 167 -10.78 -14.43 -9.03
N PRO A 168 -9.51 -14.83 -9.14
CA PRO A 168 -8.99 -15.39 -10.38
C PRO A 168 -9.87 -16.53 -10.90
N GLU A 169 -9.89 -16.76 -12.22
CA GLU A 169 -10.85 -17.64 -12.88
C GLU A 169 -10.89 -19.05 -12.26
N TRP A 170 -9.76 -19.56 -11.75
CA TRP A 170 -9.69 -20.83 -11.02
C TRP A 170 -10.46 -20.85 -9.68
N VAL A 171 -10.77 -19.69 -9.10
CA VAL A 171 -11.55 -19.51 -7.87
C VAL A 171 -13.03 -19.29 -8.17
N THR A 172 -13.36 -18.67 -9.31
CA THR A 172 -14.75 -18.32 -9.68
C THR A 172 -15.40 -19.34 -10.59
N ASN A 173 -14.62 -20.04 -11.42
CA ASN A 173 -15.06 -21.12 -12.31
C ASN A 173 -13.95 -22.18 -12.45
N PRO A 174 -13.71 -22.99 -11.40
CA PRO A 174 -12.65 -24.00 -11.39
C PRO A 174 -12.81 -25.00 -12.54
N GLU A 175 -14.04 -25.39 -12.89
CA GLU A 175 -14.30 -26.35 -13.97
C GLU A 175 -14.00 -25.79 -15.37
N GLY A 176 -14.33 -24.51 -15.61
CA GLY A 176 -13.99 -23.84 -16.87
C GLY A 176 -12.48 -23.65 -17.04
N PHE A 177 -11.76 -23.35 -15.96
CA PHE A 177 -10.31 -23.25 -15.96
C PHE A 177 -9.64 -24.60 -16.25
N VAL A 178 -10.07 -25.67 -15.58
CA VAL A 178 -9.54 -27.03 -15.76
C VAL A 178 -9.77 -27.54 -17.19
N ASN A 179 -10.97 -27.36 -17.74
CA ASN A 179 -11.26 -27.79 -19.13
C ASN A 179 -10.41 -27.04 -20.17
N LYS A 180 -10.17 -25.73 -19.96
CA LYS A 180 -9.33 -24.91 -20.85
C LYS A 180 -7.83 -25.25 -20.71
N PHE A 181 -7.41 -25.73 -19.55
CA PHE A 181 -6.04 -26.19 -19.31
C PHE A 181 -5.80 -27.58 -19.90
N LEU A 182 -6.81 -28.46 -19.84
CA LEU A 182 -6.76 -29.82 -20.39
C LEU A 182 -7.00 -29.89 -21.91
N SER A 183 -7.60 -28.87 -22.51
CA SER A 183 -7.84 -28.81 -23.96
C SER A 183 -6.66 -28.24 -24.77
N LYS A 184 -5.47 -28.14 -24.19
CA LYS A 184 -4.28 -27.53 -24.78
C LYS A 184 -3.11 -28.50 -24.73
#